data_AF-A0A966ZCZ8-F1
#
_entry.id   AF-A0A966ZCZ8-F1
#
_cell.length_a   1.000
_cell.length_b   1.000
_cell.length_c   1.000
_cell.angle_alpha   90.00
_cell.angle_beta   90.00
_cell.angle_gamma   90.00
#
_symmetry.space_group_name_H-M   'P 1'
#
loop_
_entity.id
_entity.type
_entity.pdbx_description
1 polymer ?
#
loop_
_entity_poly.entity_id
_entity_poly.type
_entity_poly.pdbx_seq_one_letter_code
_entity_poly.pdbx_strand_id
1 'polypeptide(L)'
;MRGVGYSLGRAAVINSSGQIDGASGTLSDCLHVDGSSGACGGGGSGVIPGFADNETPAGAVNSSNRTFTLTHAPSPSGSLTVFRNGLKMSEGVDYTLSSSTITFFFASTPQTGDQLTANYRYGDPSNPLGTLAASQVVCSNVGATTSATTITQLGSCTVPAGILNSGDRLEIRVQYSHTGSASGFSGEIRLGSTTLVARTMASSETRLTGTSDWSIFGTDQLWDSQTWGTTAILTLTSGAGTEDTSQAIPIQFRGQLTTGGGDSVSLRNFAVIRYPAQANP
;
A
#
# COMPACT_ATOMS: atom_id res chain seq x y z
N MET A 1 -45.28 -3.25 -9.23
CA MET A 1 -45.90 -2.31 -10.19
C MET A 1 -44.81 -1.47 -10.83
N ARG A 2 -44.96 -1.08 -12.10
CA ARG A 2 -44.02 -0.16 -12.77
C ARG A 2 -44.24 1.23 -12.21
N GLY A 3 -43.16 1.92 -11.82
CA GLY A 3 -43.23 3.31 -11.40
C GLY A 3 -43.22 4.24 -12.60
N VAL A 4 -43.30 5.54 -12.33
CA VAL A 4 -43.35 6.60 -13.36
C VAL A 4 -42.02 6.75 -14.12
N GLY A 5 -40.91 6.28 -13.55
CA GLY A 5 -39.58 6.28 -14.16
C GLY A 5 -39.25 5.00 -14.92
N TYR A 6 -40.21 4.10 -15.13
CA TYR A 6 -39.97 2.84 -15.85
C TYR A 6 -39.50 3.09 -17.29
N SER A 7 -38.31 2.60 -17.61
CA SER A 7 -37.73 2.71 -18.95
C SER A 7 -37.08 1.39 -19.38
N LEU A 8 -37.20 1.07 -20.67
CA LEU A 8 -36.58 -0.11 -21.27
C LEU A 8 -35.11 0.16 -21.61
N GLY A 9 -34.25 -0.86 -21.49
CA GLY A 9 -32.82 -0.71 -21.76
C GLY A 9 -32.09 0.12 -20.68
N ARG A 10 -32.56 0.06 -19.43
CA ARG A 10 -31.93 0.62 -18.24
C ARG A 10 -31.87 -0.42 -17.13
N ALA A 11 -30.95 -0.23 -16.19
CA ALA A 11 -30.91 -1.02 -14.96
C ALA A 11 -32.14 -0.71 -14.09
N ALA A 12 -32.73 -1.73 -13.46
CA ALA A 12 -33.90 -1.58 -12.62
C ALA A 12 -33.52 -1.11 -11.21
N VAL A 13 -34.22 -0.10 -10.69
CA VAL A 13 -34.07 0.41 -9.32
C VAL A 13 -35.42 0.45 -8.63
N ILE A 14 -35.43 0.34 -7.29
CA ILE A 14 -36.64 0.45 -6.48
C ILE A 14 -36.78 1.89 -6.03
N ASN A 15 -37.86 2.58 -6.43
CA ASN A 15 -38.08 3.95 -6.01
C ASN A 15 -38.60 4.04 -4.56
N SER A 16 -38.71 5.25 -4.03
CA SER A 16 -39.16 5.50 -2.65
C SER A 16 -40.58 4.98 -2.33
N SER A 17 -41.38 4.72 -3.35
CA SER A 17 -42.72 4.13 -3.25
C SER A 17 -42.74 2.60 -3.43
N GLY A 18 -41.56 1.96 -3.51
CA GLY A 18 -41.43 0.51 -3.68
C GLY A 18 -41.74 0.00 -5.09
N GLN A 19 -41.78 0.88 -6.09
CA GLN A 19 -42.06 0.52 -7.48
C GLN A 19 -40.74 0.34 -8.27
N ILE A 20 -40.82 -0.36 -9.40
CA ILE A 20 -39.66 -0.56 -10.28
C ILE A 20 -39.58 0.59 -11.28
N ASP A 21 -38.47 1.33 -11.25
CA ASP A 21 -38.08 2.38 -12.20
C ASP A 21 -36.76 2.02 -12.91
N GLY A 22 -36.42 2.75 -13.98
CA GLY A 22 -35.10 2.69 -14.59
C GLY A 22 -34.13 3.67 -13.91
N ALA A 23 -32.88 3.25 -13.71
CA ALA A 23 -31.83 4.12 -13.17
C ALA A 23 -31.64 5.38 -14.03
N SER A 24 -31.50 6.54 -13.37
CA SER A 24 -31.39 7.84 -14.03
C SER A 24 -29.94 8.23 -14.30
N GLY A 25 -29.53 8.24 -15.56
CA GLY A 25 -28.17 8.58 -15.96
C GLY A 25 -27.91 8.35 -17.45
N THR A 26 -26.64 8.47 -17.83
CA THR A 26 -26.16 8.12 -19.17
C THR A 26 -25.90 6.62 -19.29
N LEU A 27 -25.80 6.10 -20.52
CA LEU A 27 -25.50 4.68 -20.75
C LEU A 27 -24.07 4.26 -20.34
N SER A 28 -23.20 5.23 -20.07
CA SER A 28 -21.83 5.03 -19.59
C SER A 28 -21.71 5.14 -18.07
N ASP A 29 -22.80 5.38 -17.35
CA ASP A 29 -22.78 5.54 -15.89
C ASP A 29 -22.81 4.18 -15.18
N CYS A 30 -22.17 4.13 -14.02
CA CYS A 30 -22.22 3.01 -13.08
C CYS A 30 -23.35 3.22 -12.08
N LEU A 31 -23.95 2.11 -11.64
CA LEU A 31 -25.03 2.09 -10.65
C LEU A 31 -24.46 1.94 -9.24
N HIS A 32 -24.95 2.75 -8.30
CA HIS A 32 -24.67 2.63 -6.87
C HIS A 32 -25.72 1.74 -6.18
N VAL A 33 -25.36 1.20 -5.00
CA VAL A 33 -26.25 0.32 -4.20
C VAL A 33 -27.54 1.03 -3.77
N ASP A 34 -27.50 2.36 -3.64
CA ASP A 34 -28.67 3.18 -3.30
C ASP A 34 -29.58 3.50 -4.51
N GLY A 35 -29.26 2.99 -5.70
CA GLY A 35 -30.04 3.17 -6.92
C GLY A 35 -29.73 4.45 -7.70
N SER A 36 -28.81 5.30 -7.23
CA SER A 36 -28.28 6.40 -8.02
C SER A 36 -27.29 5.90 -9.09
N SER A 37 -27.05 6.70 -10.13
CA SER A 37 -25.98 6.43 -11.11
C SER A 37 -25.13 7.66 -11.40
N GLY A 38 -23.86 7.42 -11.73
CA GLY A 38 -22.88 8.45 -12.07
C GLY A 38 -21.67 7.86 -12.79
N ALA A 39 -20.66 8.67 -13.09
CA ALA A 39 -19.50 8.22 -13.87
C ALA A 39 -18.82 6.98 -13.27
N CYS A 40 -18.60 5.95 -14.10
CA CYS A 40 -17.87 4.76 -13.70
C CYS A 40 -16.45 5.11 -13.24
N GLY A 41 -16.13 4.81 -11.98
CA GLY A 41 -14.82 5.09 -11.38
C GLY A 41 -14.77 6.30 -10.45
N GLY A 42 -15.85 7.07 -10.29
CA GLY A 42 -15.93 8.17 -9.31
C GLY A 42 -16.14 7.71 -7.86
N GLY A 43 -16.49 6.44 -7.65
CA GLY A 43 -16.76 5.84 -6.32
C GLY A 43 -15.78 4.73 -5.95
N GLY A 44 -14.59 4.70 -6.57
CA GLY A 44 -13.54 3.83 -6.09
C GLY A 44 -13.13 4.26 -4.69
N SER A 45 -13.34 3.39 -3.71
CA SER A 45 -12.67 3.43 -2.40
C SER A 45 -11.16 3.17 -2.52
N GLY A 46 -10.56 3.66 -3.61
CA GLY A 46 -9.14 3.79 -3.85
C GLY A 46 -8.83 5.28 -3.75
N VAL A 47 -7.73 5.58 -3.09
CA VAL A 47 -7.22 6.93 -2.89
C VAL A 47 -6.88 7.55 -4.26
N ILE A 48 -7.83 8.23 -4.89
CA ILE A 48 -7.56 9.02 -6.11
C ILE A 48 -7.11 10.41 -5.62
N PRO A 49 -5.87 10.85 -5.90
CA PRO A 49 -5.44 12.19 -5.53
C PRO A 49 -6.30 13.22 -6.25
N GLY A 50 -6.70 14.29 -5.55
CA GLY A 50 -7.23 15.49 -6.16
C GLY A 50 -6.14 16.20 -6.95
N PHE A 51 -6.52 16.90 -8.02
CA PHE A 51 -5.59 17.67 -8.85
C PHE A 51 -6.07 19.13 -8.88
N ALA A 52 -5.15 20.04 -8.57
CA ALA A 52 -5.33 21.46 -8.77
C ALA A 52 -4.46 21.87 -9.96
N ASP A 53 -5.11 22.27 -11.05
CA ASP A 53 -4.45 22.68 -12.29
C ASP A 53 -4.69 24.18 -12.53
N ASN A 54 -3.62 24.89 -12.88
CA ASN A 54 -3.59 26.33 -13.13
C ASN A 54 -4.20 27.17 -12.00
N GLU A 55 -4.06 26.72 -10.75
CA GLU A 55 -4.51 27.49 -9.59
C GLU A 55 -3.74 28.80 -9.51
N THR A 56 -4.42 29.92 -9.26
CA THR A 56 -3.77 31.19 -8.92
C THR A 56 -3.65 31.29 -7.40
N PRO A 57 -2.44 31.22 -6.81
CA PRO A 57 -2.28 31.31 -5.37
C PRO A 57 -2.81 32.63 -4.82
N ALA A 58 -3.46 32.60 -3.66
CA ALA A 58 -3.97 33.78 -2.99
C ALA A 58 -2.82 34.63 -2.44
N GLY A 59 -2.87 35.94 -2.67
CA GLY A 59 -1.88 36.91 -2.21
C GLY A 59 -1.73 38.05 -3.20
N ALA A 60 -1.48 39.27 -2.71
CA ALA A 60 -1.26 40.41 -3.59
C ALA A 60 0.11 40.29 -4.26
N VAL A 61 0.17 40.40 -5.59
CA VAL A 61 1.43 40.50 -6.34
C VAL A 61 1.80 41.97 -6.47
N ASN A 62 2.54 42.50 -5.48
CA ASN A 62 2.81 43.94 -5.33
C ASN A 62 4.30 44.28 -5.16
N SER A 63 5.21 43.44 -5.68
CA SER A 63 6.66 43.58 -5.56
C SER A 63 7.24 43.51 -4.13
N SER A 64 6.41 43.41 -3.10
CA SER A 64 6.83 43.33 -1.69
C SER A 64 6.37 42.04 -1.01
N ASN A 65 5.17 41.57 -1.33
CA ASN A 65 4.63 40.34 -0.79
C ASN A 65 5.40 39.12 -1.33
N ARG A 66 5.82 38.25 -0.42
CA ARG A 66 6.53 36.99 -0.72
C ARG A 66 5.73 35.76 -0.34
N THR A 67 4.60 35.94 0.34
CA THR A 67 3.80 34.84 0.88
C THR A 67 2.52 34.71 0.08
N PHE A 68 2.28 33.50 -0.41
CA PHE A 68 1.11 33.15 -1.18
C PHE A 68 0.52 31.84 -0.66
N THR A 69 -0.79 31.68 -0.75
CA THR A 69 -1.50 30.54 -0.17
C THR A 69 -2.27 29.78 -1.24
N LEU A 70 -2.10 28.46 -1.25
CA LEU A 70 -2.87 27.51 -2.05
C LEU A 70 -4.16 27.12 -1.33
N THR A 71 -5.15 26.70 -2.10
CA THR A 71 -6.46 26.25 -1.62
C THR A 71 -6.32 24.97 -0.80
N HIS A 72 -5.47 24.03 -1.24
CA HIS A 72 -5.16 22.80 -0.52
C HIS A 72 -3.65 22.65 -0.31
N ALA A 73 -3.26 21.88 0.71
CA ALA A 73 -1.86 21.52 0.92
C ALA A 73 -1.45 20.45 -0.12
N PRO A 74 -0.36 20.66 -0.88
CA PRO A 74 0.15 19.66 -1.80
C PRO A 74 0.52 18.34 -1.10
N SER A 75 0.06 17.22 -1.65
CA SER A 75 0.38 15.87 -1.19
C SER A 75 0.62 14.91 -2.36
N PRO A 76 1.84 14.35 -2.51
CA PRO A 76 3.05 14.67 -1.76
C PRO A 76 3.45 16.16 -1.92
N SER A 77 4.18 16.73 -0.96
CA SER A 77 4.61 18.16 -1.03
C SER A 77 5.37 18.48 -2.32
N GLY A 78 6.28 17.58 -2.73
CA GLY A 78 7.02 17.68 -3.99
C GLY A 78 6.20 17.49 -5.27
N SER A 79 4.87 17.34 -5.17
CA SER A 79 4.00 17.39 -6.36
C SER A 79 3.74 18.82 -6.86
N LEU A 80 4.03 19.83 -6.03
CA LEU A 80 3.82 21.23 -6.39
C LEU A 80 4.78 21.67 -7.49
N THR A 81 4.21 22.28 -8.53
CA THR A 81 4.94 23.04 -9.55
C THR A 81 4.38 24.46 -9.60
N VAL A 82 5.22 25.44 -9.27
CA VAL A 82 4.87 26.87 -9.35
C VAL A 82 5.44 27.48 -10.63
N PHE A 83 4.64 28.30 -11.30
CA PHE A 83 5.05 29.09 -12.45
C PHE A 83 4.86 30.57 -12.19
N ARG A 84 5.82 31.38 -12.66
CA ARG A 84 5.72 32.85 -12.73
C ARG A 84 5.83 33.27 -14.19
N ASN A 85 4.76 33.82 -14.75
CA ASN A 85 4.65 34.14 -16.19
C ASN A 85 5.00 32.95 -17.10
N GLY A 86 4.60 31.74 -16.69
CA GLY A 86 4.90 30.49 -17.40
C GLY A 86 6.31 29.93 -17.18
N LEU A 87 7.20 30.64 -16.48
CA LEU A 87 8.50 30.10 -16.08
C LEU A 87 8.37 29.25 -14.82
N LYS A 88 8.82 28.00 -14.87
CA LYS A 88 8.84 27.11 -13.70
C LYS A 88 9.82 27.64 -12.65
N MET A 89 9.33 27.79 -11.41
CA MET A 89 10.14 28.15 -10.24
C MET A 89 10.59 26.87 -9.53
N SER A 90 11.78 26.91 -8.93
CA SER A 90 12.38 25.75 -8.24
C SER A 90 12.23 25.85 -6.72
N GLU A 91 11.65 24.83 -6.09
CA GLU A 91 11.60 24.74 -4.63
C GLU A 91 13.01 24.64 -4.02
N GLY A 92 13.26 25.35 -2.93
CA GLY A 92 14.58 25.48 -2.29
C GLY A 92 15.53 26.46 -2.96
N VAL A 93 15.18 27.03 -4.12
CA VAL A 93 15.97 28.05 -4.83
C VAL A 93 15.19 29.34 -5.07
N ASP A 94 13.90 29.25 -5.41
CA ASP A 94 13.02 30.39 -5.66
C ASP A 94 11.99 30.57 -4.56
N TYR A 95 11.51 29.47 -3.98
CA TYR A 95 10.51 29.45 -2.92
C TYR A 95 10.67 28.24 -2.00
N THR A 96 10.02 28.30 -0.84
CA THR A 96 9.76 27.13 0.03
C THR A 96 8.26 26.89 0.15
N LEU A 97 7.88 25.63 0.39
CA LEU A 97 6.50 25.23 0.70
C LEU A 97 6.40 24.77 2.16
N SER A 98 5.39 25.24 2.87
CA SER A 98 4.98 24.68 4.16
C SER A 98 3.46 24.60 4.21
N SER A 99 2.94 23.37 4.34
CA SER A 99 1.50 23.10 4.17
C SER A 99 1.00 23.67 2.82
N SER A 100 0.01 24.56 2.82
CA SER A 100 -0.47 25.26 1.63
C SER A 100 0.21 26.62 1.37
N THR A 101 1.23 26.99 2.14
CA THR A 101 1.85 28.33 2.03
C THR A 101 3.17 28.27 1.25
N ILE A 102 3.20 29.02 0.15
CA ILE A 102 4.39 29.28 -0.66
C ILE A 102 5.07 30.55 -0.13
N THR A 103 6.37 30.47 0.15
CA THR A 103 7.19 31.64 0.52
C THR A 103 8.33 31.82 -0.47
N PHE A 104 8.28 32.88 -1.28
CA PHE A 104 9.36 33.21 -2.20
C PHE A 104 10.57 33.77 -1.46
N PHE A 105 11.77 33.44 -1.94
CA PHE A 105 12.99 34.11 -1.50
C PHE A 105 13.09 35.51 -2.09
N PHE A 106 13.93 36.35 -1.47
CA PHE A 106 14.02 37.77 -1.80
C PHE A 106 14.29 38.04 -3.28
N ALA A 107 15.25 37.31 -3.87
CA ALA A 107 15.63 37.46 -5.28
C ALA A 107 14.53 37.02 -6.28
N SER A 108 13.58 36.19 -5.84
CA SER A 108 12.51 35.63 -6.68
C SER A 108 11.15 36.22 -6.35
N THR A 109 11.09 37.30 -5.56
CA THR A 109 9.85 38.01 -5.20
C THR A 109 9.04 38.37 -6.46
N PRO A 110 7.77 37.91 -6.56
CA PRO A 110 6.88 38.25 -7.66
C PRO A 110 6.69 39.77 -7.77
N GLN A 111 6.91 40.32 -8.96
CA GLN A 111 6.81 41.74 -9.26
C GLN A 111 5.40 42.12 -9.68
N THR A 112 5.00 43.36 -9.41
CA THR A 112 3.70 43.89 -9.84
C THR A 112 3.50 43.66 -11.35
N GLY A 113 2.43 42.96 -11.71
CA GLY A 113 2.14 42.55 -13.10
C GLY A 113 2.53 41.10 -13.43
N ASP A 114 3.28 40.41 -12.57
CA ASP A 114 3.54 38.98 -12.71
C ASP A 114 2.27 38.17 -12.44
N GLN A 115 2.12 37.08 -13.19
CA GLN A 115 1.10 36.06 -12.97
C GLN A 115 1.71 34.84 -12.32
N LEU A 116 1.11 34.37 -11.22
CA LEU A 116 1.46 33.12 -10.58
C LEU A 116 0.42 32.05 -10.89
N THR A 117 0.88 30.87 -11.28
CA THR A 117 0.03 29.68 -11.42
C THR A 117 0.70 28.49 -10.76
N ALA A 118 -0.09 27.58 -10.19
CA ALA A 118 0.38 26.38 -9.52
C ALA A 118 -0.38 25.14 -10.00
N ASN A 119 0.35 24.05 -10.18
CA ASN A 119 -0.19 22.72 -10.43
C ASN A 119 0.26 21.79 -9.29
N TYR A 120 -0.65 21.03 -8.69
CA TYR A 120 -0.30 20.08 -7.63
C TYR A 120 -1.35 19.00 -7.42
N ARG A 121 -0.92 17.92 -6.76
CA ARG A 121 -1.83 16.90 -6.24
C ARG A 121 -2.13 17.20 -4.79
N TYR A 122 -3.35 16.91 -4.34
CA TYR A 122 -3.74 17.09 -2.95
C TYR A 122 -4.66 15.94 -2.50
N GLY A 123 -4.76 15.77 -1.19
CA GLY A 123 -5.71 14.82 -0.61
C GLY A 123 -7.14 15.26 -0.79
N ASP A 124 -8.04 14.32 -1.01
CA ASP A 124 -9.46 14.61 -0.87
C ASP A 124 -9.73 15.12 0.58
N PRO A 125 -10.17 16.38 0.78
CA PRO A 125 -10.43 16.92 2.11
C PRO A 125 -11.60 16.21 2.82
N SER A 126 -12.41 15.42 2.10
CA SER A 126 -13.42 14.53 2.66
C SER A 126 -12.89 13.15 3.03
N ASN A 127 -11.66 12.81 2.61
CA ASN A 127 -10.93 11.61 2.98
C ASN A 127 -9.53 11.98 3.50
N PRO A 128 -9.40 12.37 4.79
CA PRO A 128 -8.12 12.77 5.38
C PRO A 128 -7.07 11.63 5.42
N LEU A 129 -7.47 10.39 5.18
CA LEU A 129 -6.58 9.23 5.02
C LEU A 129 -6.15 9.01 3.57
N GLY A 130 -6.72 9.75 2.61
CA GLY A 130 -6.42 9.68 1.18
C GLY A 130 -5.14 10.40 0.76
N THR A 131 -4.34 10.93 1.69
CA THR A 131 -2.97 11.38 1.42
C THR A 131 -1.93 10.45 2.00
N LEU A 132 -2.37 9.53 2.87
CA LEU A 132 -1.52 8.60 3.57
C LEU A 132 -1.06 7.49 2.62
N ALA A 133 0.16 7.01 2.83
CA ALA A 133 0.69 5.92 2.06
C ALA A 133 -0.09 4.64 2.43
N ALA A 134 -0.83 4.09 1.47
CA ALA A 134 -1.55 2.84 1.66
C ALA A 134 -0.56 1.67 1.89
N SER A 135 -1.02 0.64 2.61
CA SER A 135 -0.29 -0.62 2.66
C SER A 135 -0.20 -1.23 1.26
N GLN A 136 0.97 -1.78 0.93
CA GLN A 136 1.28 -2.28 -0.40
C GLN A 136 1.47 -3.79 -0.34
N VAL A 137 0.66 -4.54 -1.06
CA VAL A 137 0.89 -5.99 -1.23
C VAL A 137 2.07 -6.17 -2.17
N VAL A 138 3.21 -6.59 -1.63
CA VAL A 138 4.42 -6.88 -2.41
C VAL A 138 4.21 -8.17 -3.20
N CYS A 139 3.61 -9.17 -2.55
CA CYS A 139 3.24 -10.43 -3.16
C CYS A 139 2.18 -11.14 -2.32
N SER A 140 1.32 -11.92 -2.99
CA SER A 140 0.42 -12.87 -2.34
C SER A 140 0.16 -14.01 -3.30
N ASN A 141 0.57 -15.22 -2.93
CA ASN A 141 0.49 -16.37 -3.82
C ASN A 141 0.41 -17.69 -3.03
N VAL A 142 0.15 -18.77 -3.75
CA VAL A 142 0.28 -20.14 -3.26
C VAL A 142 1.70 -20.65 -3.49
N GLY A 143 2.04 -21.78 -2.87
CA GLY A 143 3.34 -22.41 -3.03
C GLY A 143 3.28 -23.85 -3.53
N ALA A 144 4.46 -24.45 -3.62
CA ALA A 144 4.67 -25.84 -4.01
C ALA A 144 4.52 -26.81 -2.82
N THR A 145 4.58 -28.10 -3.15
CA THR A 145 4.60 -29.21 -2.20
C THR A 145 5.89 -30.00 -2.35
N THR A 146 6.40 -30.55 -1.25
CA THR A 146 7.59 -31.39 -1.24
C THR A 146 7.41 -32.56 -0.28
N SER A 147 8.09 -33.67 -0.60
CA SER A 147 8.34 -34.79 0.31
C SER A 147 9.84 -34.97 0.58
N ALA A 148 10.65 -33.97 0.21
CA ALA A 148 12.09 -34.02 0.40
C ALA A 148 12.47 -33.88 1.87
N THR A 149 13.54 -34.57 2.28
CA THR A 149 14.17 -34.44 3.60
C THR A 149 15.26 -33.37 3.64
N THR A 150 15.51 -32.72 2.51
CA THR A 150 16.40 -31.58 2.38
C THR A 150 15.56 -30.32 2.23
N ILE A 151 16.01 -29.21 2.83
CA ILE A 151 15.29 -27.95 2.81
C ILE A 151 15.11 -27.44 1.38
N THR A 152 13.88 -27.41 0.91
CA THR A 152 13.52 -27.02 -0.46
C THR A 152 12.73 -25.71 -0.45
N GLN A 153 12.95 -24.86 -1.46
CA GLN A 153 12.12 -23.66 -1.64
C GLN A 153 10.76 -24.07 -2.20
N LEU A 154 9.70 -23.68 -1.50
CA LEU A 154 8.31 -23.93 -1.88
C LEU A 154 7.62 -22.68 -2.42
N GLY A 155 8.14 -21.49 -2.11
CA GLY A 155 7.66 -20.24 -2.66
C GLY A 155 8.72 -19.15 -2.52
N SER A 156 8.54 -18.08 -3.27
CA SER A 156 9.41 -16.90 -3.21
C SER A 156 8.63 -15.62 -3.45
N CYS A 157 9.14 -14.56 -2.87
CA CYS A 157 8.74 -13.19 -3.12
C CYS A 157 10.01 -12.34 -3.22
N THR A 158 9.97 -11.22 -3.93
CA THR A 158 11.13 -10.31 -4.01
C THR A 158 10.65 -8.92 -3.71
N VAL A 159 11.26 -8.29 -2.71
CA VAL A 159 11.09 -6.88 -2.44
C VAL A 159 11.98 -6.12 -3.42
N PRO A 160 11.44 -5.26 -4.29
CA PRO A 160 12.24 -4.49 -5.24
C PRO A 160 13.28 -3.59 -4.54
N ALA A 161 14.36 -3.32 -5.25
CA ALA A 161 15.40 -2.41 -4.78
C ALA A 161 14.85 -1.00 -4.47
N GLY A 162 15.29 -0.42 -3.35
CA GLY A 162 15.06 0.99 -3.03
C GLY A 162 13.64 1.36 -2.60
N ILE A 163 12.74 0.40 -2.42
CA ILE A 163 11.39 0.70 -1.91
C ILE A 163 11.32 0.73 -0.39
N LEU A 164 12.32 0.19 0.31
CA LEU A 164 12.36 0.11 1.76
C LEU A 164 13.16 1.28 2.35
N ASN A 165 12.45 2.17 3.04
CA ASN A 165 13.01 3.35 3.70
C ASN A 165 12.99 3.20 5.23
N SER A 166 13.74 4.06 5.91
CA SER A 166 13.67 4.18 7.36
C SER A 166 12.23 4.45 7.82
N GLY A 167 11.75 3.66 8.78
CA GLY A 167 10.39 3.67 9.33
C GLY A 167 9.44 2.69 8.65
N ASP A 168 9.81 2.11 7.51
CA ASP A 168 8.97 1.11 6.85
C ASP A 168 8.93 -0.18 7.67
N ARG A 169 7.80 -0.90 7.52
CA ARG A 169 7.61 -2.24 8.07
C ARG A 169 7.16 -3.22 6.99
N LEU A 170 7.70 -4.43 7.01
CA LEU A 170 7.19 -5.56 6.26
C LEU A 170 6.48 -6.52 7.22
N GLU A 171 5.30 -6.97 6.84
CA GLU A 171 4.60 -8.09 7.46
C GLU A 171 4.56 -9.24 6.47
N ILE A 172 4.96 -10.41 6.94
CA ILE A 172 5.05 -11.64 6.16
C ILE A 172 4.16 -12.67 6.85
N ARG A 173 3.13 -13.14 6.15
CA ARG A 173 2.23 -14.19 6.64
C ARG A 173 2.39 -15.44 5.80
N VAL A 174 2.42 -16.60 6.43
CA VAL A 174 2.60 -17.89 5.76
C VAL A 174 1.77 -18.99 6.40
N GLN A 175 1.27 -19.93 5.59
CA GLN A 175 0.67 -21.16 6.06
C GLN A 175 1.24 -22.37 5.31
N TYR A 176 1.67 -23.37 6.08
CA TYR A 176 2.02 -24.70 5.58
C TYR A 176 0.97 -25.71 6.03
N SER A 177 0.71 -26.70 5.18
CA SER A 177 -0.03 -27.91 5.53
C SER A 177 0.89 -29.13 5.47
N HIS A 178 0.64 -30.09 6.35
CA HIS A 178 1.31 -31.38 6.37
C HIS A 178 0.27 -32.48 6.14
N THR A 179 0.60 -33.43 5.26
CA THR A 179 -0.21 -34.61 4.96
C THR A 179 0.61 -35.84 5.28
N GLY A 180 0.03 -36.74 6.09
CA GLY A 180 0.73 -37.89 6.64
C GLY A 180 0.89 -37.78 8.15
N SER A 181 1.50 -38.80 8.76
CA SER A 181 1.71 -38.88 10.21
C SER A 181 2.99 -39.61 10.60
N ALA A 182 3.81 -39.97 9.61
CA ALA A 182 5.01 -40.77 9.80
C ALA A 182 6.27 -39.92 10.02
N SER A 183 6.31 -38.71 9.46
CA SER A 183 7.42 -37.77 9.56
C SER A 183 6.96 -36.44 10.16
N GLY A 184 7.81 -35.80 10.95
CA GLY A 184 7.68 -34.37 11.20
C GLY A 184 8.00 -33.57 9.95
N PHE A 185 7.79 -32.25 10.02
CA PHE A 185 8.13 -31.34 8.94
C PHE A 185 8.67 -30.03 9.49
N SER A 186 9.45 -29.30 8.70
CA SER A 186 9.94 -27.97 9.04
C SER A 186 9.44 -26.95 8.05
N GLY A 187 9.13 -25.75 8.54
CA GLY A 187 8.94 -24.54 7.74
C GLY A 187 10.00 -23.50 8.08
N GLU A 188 10.57 -22.88 7.05
CA GLU A 188 11.57 -21.82 7.18
C GLU A 188 11.15 -20.60 6.33
N ILE A 189 11.34 -19.41 6.89
CA ILE A 189 11.20 -18.14 6.17
C ILE A 189 12.55 -17.43 6.25
N ARG A 190 13.13 -17.15 5.09
CA ARG A 190 14.32 -16.30 4.96
C ARG A 190 13.96 -15.01 4.26
N LEU A 191 14.53 -13.92 4.72
CA LEU A 191 14.51 -12.63 4.07
C LEU A 191 15.96 -12.25 3.81
N GLY A 192 16.35 -12.27 2.54
CA GLY A 192 17.73 -12.22 2.09
C GLY A 192 18.59 -13.27 2.80
N SER A 193 19.59 -12.81 3.56
CA SER A 193 20.45 -13.67 4.39
C SER A 193 19.85 -14.01 5.77
N THR A 194 18.91 -13.19 6.24
CA THR A 194 18.31 -13.26 7.57
C THR A 194 17.26 -14.37 7.65
N THR A 195 17.35 -15.25 8.65
CA THR A 195 16.33 -16.27 8.92
C THR A 195 15.33 -15.72 9.94
N LEU A 196 14.08 -15.50 9.51
CA LEU A 196 13.01 -14.97 10.35
C LEU A 196 12.30 -16.09 11.12
N VAL A 197 12.09 -17.22 10.45
CA VAL A 197 11.46 -18.42 11.02
C VAL A 197 12.25 -19.64 10.62
N ALA A 198 12.53 -20.51 11.59
CA ALA A 198 12.97 -21.88 11.36
C ALA A 198 12.30 -22.76 12.42
N ARG A 199 11.22 -23.45 12.06
CA ARG A 199 10.43 -24.24 13.00
C ARG A 199 10.19 -25.65 12.49
N THR A 200 10.54 -26.62 13.32
CA THR A 200 10.21 -28.04 13.12
C THR A 200 8.96 -28.39 13.93
N MET A 201 8.09 -29.17 13.31
CA MET A 201 6.79 -29.62 13.81
C MET A 201 6.79 -31.14 13.91
N ALA A 202 6.09 -31.66 14.92
CA ALA A 202 5.95 -33.10 15.11
C ALA A 202 5.14 -33.75 13.98
N SER A 203 5.25 -35.07 13.81
CA SER A 203 4.51 -35.79 12.75
C SER A 203 3.00 -35.78 12.94
N SER A 204 2.52 -35.53 14.16
CA SER A 204 1.10 -35.37 14.47
C SER A 204 0.54 -34.02 14.03
N GLU A 205 1.38 -33.07 13.61
CA GLU A 205 0.92 -31.77 13.18
C GLU A 205 0.42 -31.79 11.74
N THR A 206 -0.68 -31.10 11.51
CA THR A 206 -1.25 -30.96 10.16
C THR A 206 -0.98 -29.59 9.54
N ARG A 207 -0.49 -28.62 10.36
CA ARG A 207 -0.32 -27.22 9.95
C ARG A 207 0.82 -26.55 10.69
N LEU A 208 1.42 -25.58 10.02
CA LEU A 208 2.29 -24.57 10.62
C LEU A 208 1.87 -23.22 10.06
N THR A 209 1.49 -22.30 10.94
CA THR A 209 1.22 -20.90 10.59
C THR A 209 2.35 -20.04 11.13
N GLY A 210 2.73 -19.02 10.36
CA GLY A 210 3.73 -18.04 10.75
C GLY A 210 3.32 -16.63 10.37
N THR A 211 3.61 -15.68 11.25
CA THR A 211 3.64 -14.25 10.95
C THR A 211 5.01 -13.71 11.37
N SER A 212 5.62 -12.89 10.53
CA SER A 212 6.90 -12.26 10.79
C SER A 212 6.79 -10.79 10.43
N ASP A 213 7.33 -9.96 11.30
CA ASP A 213 7.44 -8.53 11.08
C ASP A 213 8.90 -8.14 10.98
N TRP A 214 9.21 -7.23 10.06
CA TRP A 214 10.55 -6.70 9.86
C TRP A 214 10.48 -5.18 9.72
N SER A 215 11.27 -4.47 10.51
CA SER A 215 11.20 -3.02 10.68
C SER A 215 12.58 -2.41 10.40
N ILE A 216 12.59 -1.22 9.82
CA ILE A 216 13.83 -0.52 9.42
C ILE A 216 13.90 0.82 10.14
N PHE A 217 15.05 1.14 10.74
CA PHE A 217 15.33 2.45 11.34
C PHE A 217 16.76 2.87 11.01
N GLY A 218 16.92 3.77 10.05
CA GLY A 218 18.23 4.08 9.49
C GLY A 218 18.90 2.83 8.92
N THR A 219 20.04 2.44 9.50
CA THR A 219 20.74 1.19 9.16
C THR A 219 20.31 0.00 10.02
N ASP A 220 19.60 0.25 11.13
CA ASP A 220 19.17 -0.80 12.05
C ASP A 220 17.93 -1.51 11.51
N GLN A 221 17.92 -2.82 11.66
CA GLN A 221 16.83 -3.66 11.18
C GLN A 221 16.48 -4.68 12.26
N LEU A 222 15.22 -4.68 12.67
CA LEU A 222 14.72 -5.57 13.71
C LEU A 222 13.58 -6.41 13.18
N TRP A 223 13.48 -7.64 13.63
CA TRP A 223 12.37 -8.51 13.28
C TRP A 223 11.85 -9.26 14.49
N ASP A 224 10.57 -9.61 14.42
CA ASP A 224 9.93 -10.55 15.33
C ASP A 224 9.08 -11.53 14.53
N SER A 225 8.91 -12.74 15.04
CA SER A 225 8.13 -13.78 14.39
C SER A 225 7.35 -14.59 15.40
N GLN A 226 6.13 -14.93 15.01
CA GLN A 226 5.21 -15.77 15.74
C GLN A 226 4.85 -16.98 14.90
N THR A 227 4.90 -18.16 15.49
CA THR A 227 4.49 -19.39 14.80
C THR A 227 3.62 -20.25 15.71
N TRP A 228 2.76 -21.08 15.13
CA TRP A 228 1.94 -22.06 15.85
C TRP A 228 1.48 -23.20 14.94
N GLY A 229 1.08 -24.31 15.54
CA GLY A 229 0.49 -25.45 14.85
C GLY A 229 -0.98 -25.66 15.21
N THR A 230 -1.48 -26.85 14.92
CA THR A 230 -2.81 -27.31 15.35
C THR A 230 -2.83 -27.56 16.87
N THR A 231 -1.78 -28.19 17.37
CA THR A 231 -1.55 -28.55 18.78
C THR A 231 -0.29 -27.89 19.34
N ALA A 232 0.67 -27.54 18.48
CA ALA A 232 1.91 -26.91 18.85
C ALA A 232 1.64 -25.48 19.29
N ILE A 233 2.08 -25.17 20.51
CA ILE A 233 1.88 -23.87 21.16
C ILE A 233 2.51 -22.72 20.36
N LEU A 234 2.02 -21.51 20.62
CA LEU A 234 2.60 -20.29 20.10
C LEU A 234 4.08 -20.19 20.49
N THR A 235 4.94 -19.85 19.54
CA THR A 235 6.36 -19.57 19.76
C THR A 235 6.68 -18.20 19.19
N LEU A 236 7.35 -17.38 19.99
CA LEU A 236 7.79 -16.03 19.64
C LEU A 236 9.31 -16.01 19.53
N THR A 237 9.82 -15.31 18.51
CA THR A 237 11.26 -15.11 18.28
C THR A 237 11.47 -13.68 17.82
N SER A 238 12.65 -13.12 18.09
CA SER A 238 13.03 -11.81 17.58
C SER A 238 14.54 -11.78 17.34
N GLY A 239 14.97 -10.83 16.51
CA GLY A 239 16.37 -10.65 16.19
C GLY A 239 16.61 -9.39 15.36
N ALA A 240 17.83 -9.29 14.85
CA ALA A 240 18.24 -8.23 13.93
C ALA A 240 18.55 -8.80 12.54
N GLY A 241 18.43 -7.95 11.53
CA GLY A 241 18.86 -8.21 10.15
C GLY A 241 19.93 -7.22 9.70
N THR A 242 20.56 -7.48 8.55
CA THR A 242 21.56 -6.60 7.93
C THR A 242 21.42 -6.57 6.41
N GLU A 243 20.19 -6.64 5.89
CA GLU A 243 19.96 -6.68 4.45
C GLU A 243 20.25 -5.35 3.79
N ASP A 244 20.80 -5.36 2.58
CA ASP A 244 21.01 -4.15 1.79
C ASP A 244 19.70 -3.73 1.11
N THR A 245 19.04 -2.69 1.66
CA THR A 245 17.76 -2.17 1.15
C THR A 245 17.89 -1.43 -0.19
N SER A 246 19.12 -1.13 -0.63
CA SER A 246 19.39 -0.59 -1.96
C SER A 246 19.32 -1.66 -3.05
N GLN A 247 19.32 -2.95 -2.67
CA GLN A 247 19.22 -4.09 -3.58
C GLN A 247 17.86 -4.77 -3.48
N ALA A 248 17.55 -5.62 -4.47
CA ALA A 248 16.37 -6.47 -4.39
C ALA A 248 16.57 -7.54 -3.31
N ILE A 249 15.63 -7.66 -2.38
CA ILE A 249 15.73 -8.58 -1.25
C ILE A 249 14.78 -9.77 -1.49
N PRO A 250 15.31 -10.99 -1.68
CA PRO A 250 14.47 -12.18 -1.85
C PRO A 250 13.92 -12.64 -0.51
N ILE A 251 12.63 -12.98 -0.47
CA ILE A 251 11.99 -13.69 0.63
C ILE A 251 11.72 -15.11 0.15
N GLN A 252 12.25 -16.09 0.87
CA GLN A 252 12.13 -17.51 0.54
C GLN A 252 11.30 -18.22 1.59
N PHE A 253 10.30 -18.95 1.11
CA PHE A 253 9.47 -19.84 1.92
C PHE A 253 9.89 -21.26 1.63
N ARG A 254 10.41 -21.96 2.63
CA ARG A 254 11.09 -23.24 2.46
C ARG A 254 10.52 -24.29 3.40
N GLY A 255 10.59 -25.55 2.97
CA GLY A 255 10.10 -26.68 3.75
C GLY A 255 10.82 -27.98 3.45
N GLN A 256 10.74 -28.89 4.41
CA GLN A 256 11.24 -30.26 4.32
C GLN A 256 10.49 -31.17 5.30
N LEU A 257 10.57 -32.47 5.07
CA LEU A 257 10.25 -33.47 6.06
C LEU A 257 11.48 -33.75 6.94
N THR A 258 11.26 -34.13 8.20
CA THR A 258 12.35 -34.54 9.10
C THR A 258 12.93 -35.90 8.73
N THR A 259 12.11 -36.77 8.17
CA THR A 259 12.45 -38.13 7.74
C THR A 259 11.73 -38.47 6.43
N GLY A 260 12.28 -39.36 5.63
CA GLY A 260 11.63 -39.78 4.37
C GLY A 260 10.36 -40.59 4.65
N GLY A 261 9.46 -40.68 3.66
CA GLY A 261 8.21 -41.45 3.79
C GLY A 261 7.15 -41.02 2.78
N GLY A 262 5.90 -41.45 3.03
CA GLY A 262 4.73 -41.07 2.22
C GLY A 262 4.12 -39.71 2.59
N ASP A 263 4.74 -38.99 3.53
CA ASP A 263 4.28 -37.70 4.01
C ASP A 263 4.62 -36.58 3.00
N SER A 264 4.01 -35.41 3.16
CA SER A 264 4.36 -34.22 2.37
C SER A 264 4.04 -32.93 3.13
N VAL A 265 4.84 -31.89 2.86
CA VAL A 265 4.57 -30.52 3.33
C VAL A 265 4.31 -29.62 2.13
N SER A 266 3.23 -28.83 2.21
CA SER A 266 2.82 -27.90 1.16
C SER A 266 2.77 -26.48 1.71
N LEU A 267 3.35 -25.54 0.97
CA LEU A 267 3.12 -24.13 1.22
C LEU A 267 1.76 -23.73 0.65
N ARG A 268 0.77 -23.52 1.52
CA ARG A 268 -0.62 -23.26 1.10
C ARG A 268 -0.79 -21.87 0.54
N ASN A 269 -0.28 -20.87 1.25
CA ASN A 269 -0.25 -19.49 0.81
C ASN A 269 0.79 -18.70 1.60
N PHE A 270 1.18 -17.57 1.02
CA PHE A 270 1.92 -16.53 1.69
C PHE A 270 1.45 -15.16 1.21
N ALA A 271 1.67 -14.15 2.05
CA ALA A 271 1.50 -12.75 1.70
C ALA A 271 2.62 -11.92 2.32
N VAL A 272 3.10 -10.93 1.59
CA VAL A 272 4.04 -9.92 2.08
C VAL A 272 3.42 -8.56 1.84
N ILE A 273 3.26 -7.81 2.92
CA ILE A 273 2.68 -6.46 2.90
C ILE A 273 3.75 -5.50 3.41
N ARG A 274 3.94 -4.41 2.68
CA ARG A 274 4.70 -3.25 3.13
C ARG A 274 3.76 -2.22 3.74
N TYR A 275 4.14 -1.72 4.91
CA TYR A 275 3.57 -0.55 5.55
C TYR A 275 4.60 0.58 5.42
N PRO A 276 4.40 1.53 4.49
CA PRO A 276 5.32 2.65 4.34
C PRO A 276 5.30 3.54 5.58
N ALA A 277 6.47 4.05 5.96
CA ALA A 277 6.59 5.10 6.97
C ALA A 277 5.81 6.34 6.51
N GLN A 278 5.08 6.95 7.44
CA GLN A 278 4.39 8.20 7.18
C GLN A 278 4.35 9.07 8.42
N ALA A 279 4.37 10.38 8.20
CA ALA A 279 4.17 11.34 9.27
C ALA A 279 2.72 11.27 9.79
N ASN A 280 2.52 11.63 11.06
CA ASN A 280 1.19 11.82 11.61
C ASN A 280 0.45 12.89 10.78
N PRO A 281 -0.82 12.67 10.39
CA PRO A 281 -1.65 13.70 9.77
C PRO A 281 -1.78 14.98 10.60
#